data_AF-A0A2N8S633-F1
#
_entry.id   AF-A0A2N8S633-F1
#
_cell.length_a   1.000
_cell.length_b   1.000
_cell.length_c   1.000
_cell.angle_alpha   90.00
_cell.angle_beta   90.00
_cell.angle_gamma   90.00
#
_symmetry.space_group_name_H-M   'P 1'
#
loop_
_entity.id
_entity.type
_entity.pdbx_description
1 polymer ?
#
loop_
_entity_poly.entity_id
_entity_poly.type
_entity_poly.pdbx_seq_one_letter_code
_entity_poly.pdbx_strand_id
1 'polypeptide(L)'
;MGRVADSKGSARTDARGFTLVELIMVIALAGVVAVMLATVLNNPMQSFVDQSRRAELVDLAATALNRMARDVRLGVPNTLRARDSQTLELLLIDQAGRYRANQHGGAGVRFDPPRCPPSSACSIEVLSPGVDSVQVAAARWMVIYNIGTSSQGDSVWPPFNQNASTSAAVITPSGVSFSHALGALTLGGTTANNFRFKFASPQHRFYLVRDVVGYRCDGPGTDAAGNGTGVIRRATFGSLAATYGYSAANSAVLVDSVAACQFSYAPGTSTRGGLVSIRLTLKKNNEEIVLLQQVHVDNAP
;
A
#
# COMPACT_ATOMS: atom_id res chain seq x y z
N MET A 1 -69.41 7.31 85.17
CA MET A 1 -69.42 5.85 84.89
C MET A 1 -68.48 5.56 83.74
N GLY A 2 -67.69 4.47 83.83
CA GLY A 2 -67.08 3.82 82.66
C GLY A 2 -65.62 4.17 82.34
N ARG A 3 -64.68 3.43 82.94
CA ARG A 3 -63.32 3.17 82.41
C ARG A 3 -63.40 2.31 81.14
N VAL A 4 -62.48 2.48 80.19
CA VAL A 4 -61.67 1.44 79.47
C VAL A 4 -60.55 2.23 78.74
N ALA A 5 -59.32 2.36 79.24
CA ALA A 5 -58.18 1.43 79.15
C ALA A 5 -57.86 0.98 77.71
N ASP A 6 -56.93 1.66 77.03
CA ASP A 6 -56.26 1.11 75.85
C ASP A 6 -54.74 1.16 75.97
N SER A 7 -54.15 0.11 75.44
CA SER A 7 -52.93 -0.54 75.92
C SER A 7 -51.67 -0.06 75.19
N LYS A 8 -50.60 0.17 75.95
CA LYS A 8 -49.25 0.40 75.44
C LYS A 8 -48.67 -0.89 74.86
N GLY A 9 -48.61 -1.01 73.54
CA GLY A 9 -47.78 -1.99 72.84
C GLY A 9 -46.44 -1.38 72.42
N SER A 10 -45.45 -1.31 73.32
CA SER A 10 -44.07 -1.02 72.93
C SER A 10 -43.44 -2.32 72.41
N ALA A 11 -43.35 -2.48 71.10
CA ALA A 11 -42.57 -3.55 70.49
C ALA A 11 -41.09 -3.38 70.89
N ARG A 12 -40.60 -4.27 71.77
CA ARG A 12 -39.17 -4.44 72.01
C ARG A 12 -38.60 -5.18 70.79
N THR A 13 -37.79 -4.49 70.02
CA THR A 13 -36.87 -5.12 69.07
C THR A 13 -35.80 -5.85 69.89
N ASP A 14 -35.92 -7.18 69.96
CA ASP A 14 -34.83 -8.03 70.44
C ASP A 14 -33.65 -7.88 69.47
N ALA A 15 -32.62 -7.16 69.90
CA ALA A 15 -31.33 -7.16 69.23
C ALA A 15 -30.69 -8.53 69.46
N ARG A 16 -30.95 -9.47 68.55
CA ARG A 16 -30.27 -10.77 68.52
C ARG A 16 -28.80 -10.52 68.16
N GLY A 17 -27.90 -10.72 69.12
CA GLY A 17 -26.47 -10.68 68.89
C GLY A 17 -26.03 -11.82 67.98
N PHE A 18 -25.18 -11.51 67.00
CA PHE A 18 -24.59 -12.47 66.08
C PHE A 18 -23.67 -13.43 66.84
N THR A 19 -23.79 -14.74 66.60
CA THR A 19 -22.85 -15.69 67.20
C THR A 19 -21.53 -15.69 66.43
N LEU A 20 -20.42 -15.94 67.13
CA LEU A 20 -19.10 -16.03 66.49
C LEU A 20 -19.06 -17.10 65.39
N VAL A 21 -19.82 -18.19 65.56
CA VAL A 21 -19.96 -19.25 64.55
C VAL A 21 -20.68 -18.76 63.29
N GLU A 22 -21.75 -17.98 63.46
CA GLU A 22 -22.50 -17.38 62.35
C GLU A 22 -21.63 -16.39 61.56
N LEU A 23 -20.81 -15.59 62.25
CA LEU A 23 -19.86 -14.69 61.59
C LEU A 23 -18.82 -15.46 60.78
N ILE A 24 -18.23 -16.52 61.35
CA ILE A 24 -17.23 -17.37 60.68
C ILE A 24 -17.83 -18.04 59.44
N MET A 25 -19.06 -18.55 59.53
CA MET A 25 -19.74 -19.18 58.40
C MET A 25 -20.01 -18.17 57.27
N VAL A 26 -20.42 -16.94 57.61
CA VAL A 26 -20.67 -15.88 56.62
C VAL A 26 -19.38 -15.49 55.89
N ILE A 27 -18.27 -15.25 56.59
CA ILE A 27 -17.01 -14.89 55.93
C ILE A 27 -16.48 -16.04 55.06
N ALA A 28 -16.65 -17.29 55.50
CA ALA A 28 -16.22 -18.46 54.75
C ALA A 28 -17.03 -18.63 53.45
N LEU A 29 -18.37 -18.54 53.54
CA LEU A 29 -19.26 -18.62 52.38
C LEU A 29 -19.06 -17.46 51.43
N ALA A 30 -18.94 -16.22 51.94
CA ALA A 30 -18.65 -15.05 51.13
C ALA A 30 -17.31 -15.17 50.39
N GLY A 31 -16.28 -15.73 51.04
CA GLY A 31 -14.99 -16.01 50.40
C GLY A 31 -15.09 -16.98 49.23
N VAL A 32 -15.81 -18.10 49.40
CA VAL A 32 -15.99 -19.09 48.32
C VAL A 32 -16.77 -18.49 47.14
N VAL A 33 -17.85 -17.75 47.42
CA VAL A 33 -18.65 -17.09 46.38
C VAL A 33 -17.85 -16.02 45.64
N ALA A 34 -17.06 -15.21 46.35
CA ALA A 34 -16.21 -14.19 45.75
C ALA A 34 -15.17 -14.79 44.79
N VAL A 35 -14.52 -15.90 45.15
CA VAL A 35 -13.56 -16.62 44.29
C VAL A 35 -14.25 -17.21 43.05
N MET A 36 -15.45 -17.79 43.21
CA MET A 36 -16.23 -18.28 42.06
C MET A 36 -16.59 -17.15 41.10
N LEU A 37 -17.12 -16.04 41.62
CA LEU A 37 -17.49 -14.89 40.78
C LEU A 37 -16.27 -14.28 40.08
N ALA A 38 -15.12 -14.20 40.78
CA ALA A 38 -13.88 -13.70 40.19
C ALA A 38 -13.40 -14.56 39.01
N THR A 39 -13.42 -15.90 39.14
CA THR A 39 -12.98 -16.79 38.06
C THR A 39 -13.94 -16.78 36.87
N VAL A 40 -15.26 -16.69 37.12
CA VAL A 40 -16.28 -16.61 36.07
C VAL A 40 -16.21 -15.29 35.30
N LEU A 41 -15.91 -14.16 35.97
CA LEU A 41 -15.83 -12.84 35.34
C LEU A 41 -14.49 -12.54 34.66
N ASN A 42 -13.39 -13.17 35.11
CA ASN A 42 -12.07 -12.90 34.55
C ASN A 42 -11.94 -13.42 33.09
N ASN A 43 -12.48 -14.60 32.80
CA ASN A 43 -12.42 -15.20 31.46
C ASN A 43 -13.09 -14.33 30.36
N PRO A 44 -14.33 -13.83 30.51
CA PRO A 44 -14.96 -12.98 29.50
C PRO A 44 -14.26 -11.62 29.35
N MET A 45 -13.70 -11.06 30.43
CA MET A 45 -12.91 -9.82 30.34
C MET A 45 -11.61 -10.03 29.56
N GLN A 46 -10.87 -11.11 29.83
CA GLN A 46 -9.66 -11.45 29.07
C GLN A 46 -9.99 -11.71 27.60
N SER A 47 -11.05 -12.46 27.33
CA SER A 47 -11.52 -12.70 25.96
C SER A 47 -11.87 -11.41 25.21
N PHE A 48 -12.51 -10.44 25.87
CA PHE A 48 -12.81 -9.16 25.27
C PHE A 48 -11.54 -8.37 24.91
N VAL A 49 -10.54 -8.36 25.81
CA VAL A 49 -9.26 -7.70 25.56
C VAL A 49 -8.51 -8.35 24.39
N ASP A 50 -8.48 -9.69 24.34
CA ASP A 50 -7.82 -10.43 23.26
C ASP A 50 -8.52 -10.18 21.91
N GLN A 51 -9.86 -10.17 21.89
CA GLN A 51 -10.63 -9.80 20.70
C GLN A 51 -10.31 -8.39 20.22
N SER A 52 -10.19 -7.42 21.14
CA SER A 52 -9.82 -6.04 20.81
C SER A 52 -8.42 -5.94 20.21
N ARG A 53 -7.43 -6.64 20.79
CA ARG A 53 -6.04 -6.66 20.29
C ARG A 53 -5.95 -7.27 18.90
N ARG A 54 -6.65 -8.37 18.68
CA ARG A 54 -6.73 -9.02 17.38
C ARG A 54 -7.37 -8.13 16.34
N ALA A 55 -8.45 -7.43 16.70
CA ALA A 55 -9.13 -6.50 15.80
C ALA A 55 -8.20 -5.36 15.35
N GLU A 56 -7.41 -4.78 16.27
CA GLU A 56 -6.41 -3.74 15.94
C GLU A 56 -5.36 -4.26 14.95
N LEU A 57 -4.78 -5.43 15.20
CA LEU A 57 -3.79 -6.02 14.30
C LEU A 57 -4.37 -6.31 12.92
N VAL A 58 -5.60 -6.84 12.86
CA VAL A 58 -6.28 -7.13 11.60
C VAL A 58 -6.54 -5.85 10.82
N ASP A 59 -6.99 -4.78 11.47
CA ASP A 59 -7.27 -3.49 10.82
C ASP A 59 -5.98 -2.85 10.24
N LEU A 60 -4.90 -2.86 11.01
CA LEU A 60 -3.58 -2.39 10.56
C LEU A 60 -3.10 -3.18 9.32
N ALA A 61 -3.15 -4.51 9.40
CA ALA A 61 -2.74 -5.37 8.29
C ALA A 61 -3.62 -5.17 7.06
N ALA A 62 -4.93 -5.15 7.22
CA ALA A 62 -5.89 -5.01 6.13
C ALA A 62 -5.75 -3.65 5.45
N THR A 63 -5.60 -2.57 6.21
CA THR A 63 -5.41 -1.23 5.66
C THR A 63 -4.15 -1.15 4.79
N ALA A 64 -3.04 -1.72 5.26
CA ALA A 64 -1.80 -1.74 4.50
C ALA A 64 -1.86 -2.63 3.26
N LEU A 65 -2.45 -3.82 3.36
CA LEU A 65 -2.65 -4.73 2.23
C LEU A 65 -3.58 -4.12 1.17
N ASN A 66 -4.67 -3.47 1.59
CA ASN A 66 -5.59 -2.78 0.67
C ASN A 66 -4.91 -1.60 -0.03
N ARG A 67 -4.06 -0.86 0.69
CA ARG A 67 -3.25 0.21 0.08
C ARG A 67 -2.25 -0.34 -0.93
N MET A 68 -1.50 -1.38 -0.57
CA MET A 68 -0.59 -2.06 -1.52
C MET A 68 -1.33 -2.58 -2.74
N ALA A 69 -2.48 -3.23 -2.55
CA ALA A 69 -3.29 -3.77 -3.64
C ALA A 69 -3.82 -2.66 -4.57
N ARG A 70 -4.19 -1.50 -4.01
CA ARG A 70 -4.59 -0.33 -4.80
C ARG A 70 -3.43 0.19 -5.63
N ASP A 71 -2.25 0.40 -5.03
CA ASP A 71 -1.06 0.87 -5.73
C ASP A 71 -0.69 -0.12 -6.85
N VAL A 72 -0.73 -1.44 -6.59
CA VAL A 72 -0.50 -2.49 -7.61
C VAL A 72 -1.46 -2.40 -8.79
N ARG A 73 -2.76 -2.16 -8.54
CA ARG A 73 -3.78 -2.02 -9.59
C ARG A 73 -3.64 -0.72 -10.40
N LEU A 74 -3.03 0.31 -9.81
CA LEU A 74 -2.74 1.59 -10.46
C LEU A 74 -1.29 1.66 -10.98
N GLY A 75 -0.60 0.52 -11.03
CA GLY A 75 0.73 0.42 -11.58
C GLY A 75 0.73 0.54 -13.10
N VAL A 76 1.78 1.16 -13.65
CA VAL A 76 2.03 1.12 -15.09
C VAL A 76 2.27 -0.33 -15.50
N PRO A 77 1.65 -0.81 -16.59
CA PRO A 77 1.81 -2.18 -17.08
C PRO A 77 3.28 -2.60 -17.18
N ASN A 78 3.57 -3.83 -16.74
CA ASN A 78 4.90 -4.44 -16.77
C ASN A 78 6.01 -3.66 -16.02
N THR A 79 5.65 -2.79 -15.06
CA THR A 79 6.64 -2.08 -14.22
C THR A 79 6.78 -2.69 -12.83
N LEU A 80 5.83 -3.52 -12.41
CA LEU A 80 5.93 -4.14 -11.09
C LEU A 80 7.09 -5.14 -11.04
N ARG A 81 7.91 -5.05 -10.00
CA ARG A 81 8.97 -6.01 -9.69
C ARG A 81 9.00 -6.33 -8.21
N ALA A 82 9.11 -7.62 -7.89
CA ALA A 82 9.56 -8.07 -6.58
C ALA A 82 11.07 -8.28 -6.68
N ARG A 83 11.86 -7.31 -6.21
CA ARG A 83 13.33 -7.35 -6.30
C ARG A 83 13.90 -8.52 -5.51
N ASP A 84 13.32 -8.75 -4.34
CA ASP A 84 13.58 -9.85 -3.43
C ASP A 84 12.26 -10.20 -2.72
N SER A 85 12.30 -11.11 -1.74
CA SER A 85 11.12 -11.47 -0.95
C SER A 85 10.62 -10.36 -0.02
N GLN A 86 11.35 -9.25 0.11
CA GLN A 86 11.07 -8.17 1.06
C GLN A 86 10.81 -6.83 0.40
N THR A 87 10.92 -6.72 -0.93
CA THR A 87 10.80 -5.46 -1.65
C THR A 87 9.92 -5.59 -2.87
N LEU A 88 8.87 -4.77 -2.90
CA LEU A 88 7.96 -4.62 -4.02
C LEU A 88 8.04 -3.19 -4.56
N GLU A 89 8.31 -3.04 -5.84
CA GLU A 89 8.49 -1.73 -6.50
C GLU A 89 7.68 -1.66 -7.79
N LEU A 90 7.16 -0.48 -8.09
CA LEU A 90 6.38 -0.22 -9.30
C LEU A 90 6.37 1.28 -9.63
N LEU A 91 6.01 1.61 -10.86
CA LEU A 91 5.69 2.98 -11.26
C LEU A 91 4.18 3.14 -11.15
N LEU A 92 3.69 4.17 -10.46
CA LEU A 92 2.27 4.49 -10.45
C LEU A 92 1.88 5.34 -11.65
N ILE A 93 0.70 5.06 -12.20
CA ILE A 93 0.08 5.92 -13.20
C ILE A 93 -0.37 7.21 -12.50
N ASP A 94 0.19 8.34 -12.93
CA ASP A 94 -0.21 9.67 -12.47
C ASP A 94 -1.29 10.25 -13.40
N GLN A 95 -1.04 10.19 -14.71
CA GLN A 95 -2.01 10.49 -15.77
C GLN A 95 -1.88 9.44 -16.87
N ALA A 96 -2.95 9.22 -17.63
CA ALA A 96 -2.92 8.33 -18.78
C ALA A 96 -3.87 8.81 -19.86
N GLY A 97 -3.67 8.32 -21.07
CA GLY A 97 -4.55 8.68 -22.17
C GLY A 97 -4.20 7.97 -23.46
N ARG A 98 -4.80 8.47 -24.54
CA ARG A 98 -4.50 8.04 -25.89
C ARG A 98 -3.75 9.12 -26.66
N TYR A 99 -2.68 8.73 -27.33
CA TYR A 99 -1.89 9.60 -28.20
C TYR A 99 -2.29 9.40 -29.67
N ARG A 100 -1.83 10.31 -30.55
CA ARG A 100 -1.81 10.10 -31.99
C ARG A 100 -0.38 10.14 -32.50
N ALA A 101 -0.17 9.50 -33.65
CA ALA A 101 1.07 9.62 -34.41
C ALA A 101 1.46 11.10 -34.57
N ASN A 102 2.71 11.44 -34.24
CA ASN A 102 3.18 12.82 -34.15
C ASN A 102 4.07 13.21 -35.33
N GLN A 103 4.27 14.50 -35.54
CA GLN A 103 5.16 15.02 -36.57
C GLN A 103 6.48 15.45 -35.94
N HIS A 104 7.59 14.91 -36.46
CA HIS A 104 8.93 15.17 -35.94
C HIS A 104 9.48 16.57 -36.31
N GLY A 105 8.86 17.28 -37.27
CA GLY A 105 9.35 18.57 -37.78
C GLY A 105 8.26 19.62 -38.04
N GLY A 106 7.10 19.52 -37.38
CA GLY A 106 5.99 20.48 -37.50
C GLY A 106 5.12 20.37 -38.77
N ALA A 107 5.69 19.91 -39.88
CA ALA A 107 4.96 19.52 -41.09
C ALA A 107 5.53 18.20 -41.66
N GLY A 108 4.66 17.35 -42.22
CA GLY A 108 5.07 16.15 -42.97
C GLY A 108 4.50 14.84 -42.43
N VAL A 109 5.26 13.76 -42.61
CA VAL A 109 4.84 12.40 -42.22
C VAL A 109 4.64 12.29 -40.72
N ARG A 110 3.57 11.60 -40.32
CA ARG A 110 3.31 11.26 -38.92
C ARG A 110 4.03 9.95 -38.57
N PHE A 111 4.66 9.92 -37.41
CA PHE A 111 5.36 8.75 -36.88
C PHE A 111 4.54 8.11 -35.76
N ASP A 112 4.37 6.80 -35.86
CA ASP A 112 3.90 5.94 -34.78
C ASP A 112 4.88 4.76 -34.66
N PRO A 113 5.56 4.58 -33.51
CA PRO A 113 5.47 5.36 -32.28
C PRO A 113 5.96 6.82 -32.40
N PRO A 114 5.55 7.71 -31.48
CA PRO A 114 5.96 9.13 -31.51
C PRO A 114 7.47 9.33 -31.45
N ARG A 115 7.96 10.37 -32.14
CA ARG A 115 9.38 10.71 -32.25
C ARG A 115 9.60 12.21 -32.03
N CYS A 116 10.66 12.54 -31.32
CA CYS A 116 11.00 13.91 -30.93
C CYS A 116 12.06 14.54 -31.85
N PRO A 117 11.90 15.81 -32.25
CA PRO A 117 12.82 16.54 -33.13
C PRO A 117 14.26 16.60 -32.59
N PRO A 118 15.26 16.94 -33.42
CA PRO A 118 16.64 17.13 -32.96
C PRO A 118 16.86 18.39 -32.13
N SER A 119 16.05 19.44 -32.31
CA SER A 119 16.33 20.77 -31.71
C SER A 119 15.09 21.60 -31.40
N SER A 120 13.93 20.98 -31.19
CA SER A 120 12.70 21.67 -30.79
C SER A 120 11.84 20.79 -29.88
N ALA A 121 10.86 21.40 -29.21
CA ALA A 121 9.96 20.68 -28.32
C ALA A 121 9.14 19.64 -29.09
N CYS A 122 8.99 18.46 -28.49
CA CYS A 122 8.35 17.31 -29.10
C CYS A 122 6.84 17.34 -28.79
N SER A 123 6.03 17.70 -29.79
CA SER A 123 4.58 17.75 -29.66
C SER A 123 3.96 16.39 -30.00
N ILE A 124 3.06 15.91 -29.14
CA ILE A 124 2.29 14.68 -29.29
C ILE A 124 0.82 15.03 -29.05
N GLU A 125 0.00 14.93 -30.10
CA GLU A 125 -1.46 15.11 -29.98
C GLU A 125 -2.05 14.03 -29.06
N VAL A 126 -2.92 14.42 -28.14
CA VAL A 126 -3.62 13.52 -27.23
C VAL A 126 -5.14 13.66 -27.38
N LEU A 127 -5.82 12.53 -27.35
CA LEU A 127 -7.27 12.43 -27.57
C LEU A 127 -8.06 12.41 -26.25
N SER A 128 -7.39 12.56 -25.12
CA SER A 128 -7.98 12.34 -23.80
C SER A 128 -8.50 13.66 -23.21
N PRO A 129 -9.83 13.84 -23.08
CA PRO A 129 -10.36 14.92 -22.26
C PRO A 129 -9.94 14.68 -20.80
N GLY A 130 -9.41 15.71 -20.13
CA GLY A 130 -9.19 15.66 -18.68
C GLY A 130 -7.76 15.43 -18.18
N VAL A 131 -6.73 15.55 -19.03
CA VAL A 131 -5.34 15.67 -18.53
C VAL A 131 -5.16 17.02 -17.84
N ASP A 132 -5.00 16.98 -16.53
CA ASP A 132 -4.71 18.15 -15.68
C ASP A 132 -3.30 18.67 -16.00
N SER A 133 -3.20 19.93 -16.43
CA SER A 133 -1.92 20.53 -16.84
C SER A 133 -0.91 20.63 -15.70
N VAL A 134 -1.36 20.75 -14.44
CA VAL A 134 -0.51 20.77 -13.25
C VAL A 134 0.05 19.38 -12.98
N GLN A 135 -0.77 18.33 -13.10
CA GLN A 135 -0.29 16.95 -12.95
C GLN A 135 0.67 16.55 -14.08
N VAL A 136 0.34 16.92 -15.32
CA VAL A 136 1.24 16.71 -16.47
C VAL A 136 2.59 17.39 -16.23
N ALA A 137 2.61 18.64 -15.75
CA ALA A 137 3.85 19.35 -15.47
C ALA A 137 4.68 18.73 -14.33
N ALA A 138 4.05 17.97 -13.44
CA ALA A 138 4.73 17.23 -12.38
C ALA A 138 5.27 15.87 -12.83
N ALA A 139 4.89 15.36 -14.01
CA ALA A 139 5.37 14.09 -14.54
C ALA A 139 6.90 14.12 -14.75
N ARG A 140 7.55 12.99 -14.46
CA ARG A 140 8.99 12.79 -14.69
C ARG A 140 9.27 11.92 -15.91
N TRP A 141 8.35 11.02 -16.23
CA TRP A 141 8.48 10.10 -17.35
C TRP A 141 7.15 9.90 -18.07
N MET A 142 7.25 9.62 -19.37
CA MET A 142 6.17 9.08 -20.18
C MET A 142 6.53 7.68 -20.63
N VAL A 143 5.59 6.75 -20.47
CA VAL A 143 5.72 5.35 -20.85
C VAL A 143 4.74 5.03 -21.97
N ILE A 144 5.24 4.44 -23.04
CA ILE A 144 4.44 3.89 -24.14
C ILE A 144 4.84 2.44 -24.35
N TYR A 145 3.83 1.58 -24.34
CA TYR A 145 3.94 0.16 -24.69
C TYR A 145 5.10 -0.59 -24.02
N ASN A 146 5.19 -0.49 -22.68
CA ASN A 146 6.16 -1.25 -21.89
C ASN A 146 5.87 -2.75 -21.95
N ILE A 147 6.73 -3.52 -22.61
CA ILE A 147 6.61 -4.98 -22.74
C ILE A 147 7.36 -5.75 -21.65
N GLY A 148 8.22 -5.06 -20.87
CA GLY A 148 8.82 -5.60 -19.65
C GLY A 148 9.91 -6.66 -19.86
N THR A 149 10.41 -6.88 -21.07
CA THR A 149 11.48 -7.85 -21.32
C THR A 149 12.84 -7.28 -20.90
N SER A 150 13.81 -8.17 -20.67
CA SER A 150 15.18 -7.80 -20.28
C SER A 150 16.05 -7.36 -21.46
N SER A 151 15.44 -6.85 -22.54
CA SER A 151 16.16 -6.33 -23.70
C SER A 151 16.24 -4.80 -23.63
N GLN A 152 17.30 -4.23 -24.19
CA GLN A 152 17.52 -2.78 -24.14
C GLN A 152 16.34 -2.03 -24.81
N GLY A 153 15.74 -1.11 -24.05
CA GLY A 153 14.61 -0.30 -24.47
C GLY A 153 13.25 -0.95 -24.27
N ASP A 154 13.17 -2.20 -23.83
CA ASP A 154 11.89 -2.95 -23.71
C ASP A 154 11.26 -2.89 -22.32
N SER A 155 12.01 -2.43 -21.33
CA SER A 155 11.59 -2.31 -19.93
C SER A 155 11.93 -0.92 -19.38
N VAL A 156 11.11 -0.44 -18.45
CA VAL A 156 11.30 0.84 -17.75
C VAL A 156 12.45 0.82 -16.74
N TRP A 157 12.96 -0.35 -16.38
CA TRP A 157 13.94 -0.50 -15.32
C TRP A 157 15.39 -0.53 -15.81
N PRO A 158 16.35 0.06 -15.08
CA PRO A 158 17.76 -0.13 -15.38
C PRO A 158 18.17 -1.60 -15.21
N PRO A 159 19.12 -2.12 -16.03
CA PRO A 159 19.88 -1.42 -17.06
C PRO A 159 19.18 -1.33 -18.43
N PHE A 160 17.92 -1.75 -18.53
CA PHE A 160 17.20 -1.88 -19.80
C PHE A 160 16.64 -0.54 -20.31
N ASN A 161 16.37 0.43 -19.42
CA ASN A 161 15.98 1.80 -19.76
C ASN A 161 17.21 2.72 -19.94
N GLN A 162 18.08 2.46 -20.91
CA GLN A 162 19.25 3.33 -21.06
C GLN A 162 18.83 4.77 -21.39
N ASN A 163 19.32 5.69 -20.56
CA ASN A 163 19.05 7.13 -20.56
C ASN A 163 19.76 7.85 -21.72
N ALA A 164 19.61 7.34 -22.94
CA ALA A 164 20.21 7.92 -24.14
C ALA A 164 19.08 8.33 -25.10
N SER A 165 18.99 9.62 -25.40
CA SER A 165 17.96 10.16 -26.29
C SER A 165 18.06 9.58 -27.72
N THR A 166 19.19 8.99 -28.09
CA THR A 166 19.40 8.40 -29.43
C THR A 166 18.90 6.95 -29.55
N SER A 167 18.65 6.27 -28.43
CA SER A 167 18.18 4.89 -28.38
C SER A 167 16.67 4.83 -28.20
N ALA A 168 16.01 3.96 -28.95
CA ALA A 168 14.57 3.79 -28.82
C ALA A 168 14.24 3.06 -27.50
N ALA A 169 13.27 3.57 -26.74
CA ALA A 169 12.86 2.97 -25.48
C ALA A 169 11.35 3.07 -25.24
N VAL A 170 10.81 2.26 -24.33
CA VAL A 170 9.41 2.33 -23.88
C VAL A 170 9.14 3.47 -22.89
N ILE A 171 10.19 4.12 -22.38
CA ILE A 171 10.12 5.21 -21.40
C ILE A 171 11.03 6.37 -21.81
N THR A 172 10.60 7.60 -21.54
CA THR A 172 11.41 8.80 -21.80
C THR A 172 12.67 8.86 -20.90
N PRO A 173 13.76 9.50 -21.37
CA PRO A 173 14.92 9.84 -20.55
C PRO A 173 14.55 10.64 -19.29
N SER A 174 15.40 10.57 -18.26
CA SER A 174 15.25 11.43 -17.08
C SER A 174 15.59 12.88 -17.43
N GLY A 175 14.84 13.84 -16.87
CA GLY A 175 15.04 15.27 -17.11
C GLY A 175 14.26 15.83 -18.31
N VAL A 176 13.41 15.03 -18.96
CA VAL A 176 12.40 15.54 -19.89
C VAL A 176 11.34 16.32 -19.10
N SER A 177 10.95 17.49 -19.59
CA SER A 177 9.83 18.25 -19.04
C SER A 177 8.55 17.96 -19.83
N PHE A 178 7.41 18.03 -19.16
CA PHE A 178 6.11 17.79 -19.76
C PHE A 178 5.22 19.02 -19.58
N SER A 179 4.44 19.33 -20.60
CA SER A 179 3.37 20.33 -20.50
C SER A 179 2.21 19.92 -21.39
N HIS A 180 1.00 20.37 -21.05
CA HIS A 180 -0.20 20.10 -21.83
C HIS A 180 -0.91 21.40 -22.15
N ALA A 181 -1.15 21.64 -23.44
CA ALA A 181 -1.93 22.77 -23.92
C ALA A 181 -2.62 22.42 -25.23
N LEU A 182 -3.86 22.90 -25.41
CA LEU A 182 -4.62 22.77 -26.66
C LEU A 182 -4.70 21.33 -27.22
N GLY A 183 -4.78 20.32 -26.35
CA GLY A 183 -4.88 18.91 -26.75
C GLY A 183 -3.56 18.29 -27.21
N ALA A 184 -2.42 18.94 -26.94
CA ALA A 184 -1.09 18.40 -27.23
C ALA A 184 -0.23 18.32 -25.96
N LEU A 185 0.39 17.16 -25.76
CA LEU A 185 1.50 17.00 -24.83
C LEU A 185 2.78 17.48 -25.49
N THR A 186 3.52 18.34 -24.80
CA THR A 186 4.81 18.82 -25.25
C THR A 186 5.89 18.28 -24.32
N LEU A 187 6.82 17.52 -24.89
CA LEU A 187 8.03 17.02 -24.24
C LEU A 187 9.17 18.00 -24.54
N GLY A 188 9.73 18.58 -23.48
CA GLY A 188 10.78 19.60 -23.55
C GLY A 188 12.11 19.16 -22.92
N GLY A 189 13.12 20.01 -23.09
CA GLY A 189 14.48 19.78 -22.60
C GLY A 189 15.38 19.09 -23.64
N THR A 190 16.69 19.31 -23.53
CA THR A 190 17.69 18.76 -24.46
C THR A 190 17.75 17.23 -24.43
N THR A 191 17.32 16.61 -23.32
CA THR A 191 17.21 15.16 -23.16
C THR A 191 16.10 14.54 -24.00
N ALA A 192 15.10 15.31 -24.42
CA ALA A 192 14.05 14.85 -25.34
C ALA A 192 14.52 14.86 -26.81
N ASN A 193 15.61 15.55 -27.14
CA ASN A 193 16.06 15.72 -28.52
C ASN A 193 16.44 14.37 -29.14
N ASN A 194 15.91 14.08 -30.33
CA ASN A 194 16.06 12.81 -31.05
C ASN A 194 15.45 11.57 -30.38
N PHE A 195 14.79 11.73 -29.23
CA PHE A 195 14.14 10.60 -28.54
C PHE A 195 13.04 9.99 -29.41
N ARG A 196 12.96 8.66 -29.41
CA ARG A 196 11.88 7.92 -30.05
C ARG A 196 11.41 6.80 -29.17
N PHE A 197 10.10 6.61 -29.11
CA PHE A 197 9.55 5.43 -28.46
C PHE A 197 9.83 4.18 -29.32
N LYS A 198 10.05 3.04 -28.68
CA LYS A 198 10.47 1.81 -29.38
C LYS A 198 9.32 1.10 -30.09
N PHE A 199 8.14 1.10 -29.47
CA PHE A 199 6.98 0.38 -29.96
C PHE A 199 5.75 1.28 -29.97
N ALA A 200 4.93 1.14 -31.00
CA ALA A 200 3.59 1.72 -31.02
C ALA A 200 2.67 0.92 -30.09
N SER A 201 1.87 1.60 -29.26
CA SER A 201 0.80 0.92 -28.52
C SER A 201 -0.33 0.59 -29.51
N PRO A 202 -0.80 -0.67 -29.59
CA PRO A 202 -1.91 -1.06 -30.45
C PRO A 202 -3.21 -0.28 -30.18
N GLN A 203 -3.39 0.23 -28.96
CA GLN A 203 -4.51 1.08 -28.57
C GLN A 203 -4.12 2.54 -28.39
N HIS A 204 -2.92 2.92 -28.85
CA HIS A 204 -2.30 4.22 -28.70
C HIS A 204 -2.29 4.74 -27.26
N ARG A 205 -2.11 3.88 -26.26
CA ARG A 205 -2.07 4.28 -24.85
C ARG A 205 -0.71 4.89 -24.47
N PHE A 206 -0.75 5.87 -23.58
CA PHE A 206 0.42 6.38 -22.87
C PHE A 206 0.11 6.51 -21.37
N TYR A 207 1.17 6.48 -20.56
CA TYR A 207 1.11 6.70 -19.12
C TYR A 207 2.15 7.74 -18.73
N LEU A 208 1.76 8.77 -17.99
CA LEU A 208 2.67 9.68 -17.31
C LEU A 208 2.89 9.21 -15.88
N VAL A 209 4.15 9.29 -15.45
CA VAL A 209 4.62 8.79 -14.18
C VAL A 209 5.43 9.87 -13.50
N ARG A 210 5.17 10.06 -12.19
CA ARG A 210 5.95 10.97 -11.36
C ARG A 210 6.98 10.27 -10.49
N ASP A 211 6.55 9.21 -9.81
CA ASP A 211 7.33 8.56 -8.76
C ASP A 211 7.37 7.04 -8.95
N VAL A 212 8.48 6.44 -8.55
CA VAL A 212 8.54 5.02 -8.22
C VAL A 212 7.99 4.86 -6.81
N VAL A 213 7.05 3.94 -6.62
CA VAL A 213 6.59 3.53 -5.29
C VAL A 213 7.29 2.25 -4.89
N GLY A 214 7.80 2.24 -3.67
CA GLY A 214 8.47 1.09 -3.08
C GLY A 214 7.85 0.70 -1.75
N TYR A 215 7.70 -0.60 -1.54
CA TYR A 215 7.36 -1.21 -0.26
C TYR A 215 8.53 -2.09 0.17
N ARG A 216 9.03 -1.87 1.39
CA ARG A 216 10.10 -2.67 1.97
C ARG A 216 9.65 -3.22 3.32
N CYS A 217 9.81 -4.53 3.49
CA CYS A 217 9.78 -5.13 4.80
C CYS A 217 11.16 -5.02 5.45
N ASP A 218 11.21 -4.34 6.59
CA ASP A 218 12.43 -3.95 7.28
C ASP A 218 12.49 -4.60 8.65
N GLY A 219 13.56 -5.35 8.92
CA GLY A 219 13.81 -6.05 10.19
C GLY A 219 12.72 -7.02 10.68
N PRO A 220 12.05 -7.84 9.84
CA PRO A 220 11.06 -8.80 10.33
C PRO A 220 11.70 -9.80 11.30
N GLY A 221 11.02 -10.07 12.40
CA GLY A 221 11.50 -10.96 13.45
C GLY A 221 10.64 -10.85 14.70
N THR A 222 11.01 -11.58 15.75
CA THR A 222 10.33 -11.52 17.05
C THR A 222 11.31 -11.21 18.16
N ASP A 223 10.93 -10.33 19.08
CA ASP A 223 11.69 -10.04 20.28
C ASP A 223 11.54 -11.16 21.34
N ALA A 224 12.27 -11.03 22.46
CA ALA A 224 12.21 -11.98 23.56
C ALA A 224 10.82 -12.05 24.25
N ALA A 225 9.98 -11.04 24.05
CA ALA A 225 8.61 -10.99 24.55
C ALA A 225 7.59 -11.56 23.54
N GLY A 226 8.05 -12.05 22.39
CA GLY A 226 7.22 -12.63 21.34
C GLY A 226 6.54 -11.59 20.42
N ASN A 227 6.88 -10.30 20.52
CA ASN A 227 6.34 -9.26 19.65
C ASN A 227 7.14 -9.16 18.35
N GLY A 228 6.47 -8.83 17.25
CA GLY A 228 7.13 -8.55 15.98
C GLY A 228 8.02 -7.32 16.08
N THR A 229 9.22 -7.39 15.51
CA THR A 229 10.21 -6.29 15.53
C THR A 229 10.22 -5.48 14.24
N GLY A 230 9.69 -6.05 13.15
CA GLY A 230 9.79 -5.47 11.83
C GLY A 230 8.71 -4.43 11.54
N VAL A 231 8.92 -3.72 10.43
CA VAL A 231 7.99 -2.74 9.89
C VAL A 231 7.84 -2.91 8.38
N ILE A 232 6.65 -2.61 7.85
CA ILE A 232 6.47 -2.37 6.42
C ILE A 232 6.61 -0.87 6.16
N ARG A 233 7.58 -0.49 5.32
CA ARG A 233 7.86 0.89 4.92
C ARG A 233 7.34 1.16 3.51
N ARG A 234 6.75 2.34 3.30
CA ARG A 234 6.45 2.91 1.97
C ARG A 234 7.41 4.04 1.67
N ALA A 235 8.01 4.04 0.49
CA ALA A 235 8.80 5.15 -0.01
C ALA A 235 8.38 5.54 -1.43
N THR A 236 8.71 6.76 -1.81
CA THR A 236 8.58 7.26 -3.18
C THR A 236 9.93 7.77 -3.67
N PHE A 237 10.32 7.41 -4.89
CA PHE A 237 11.60 7.80 -5.47
C PHE A 237 11.41 8.55 -6.77
N GLY A 238 12.16 9.65 -6.92
CA GLY A 238 12.11 10.50 -8.11
C GLY A 238 13.13 10.19 -9.19
N SER A 239 13.81 9.05 -9.07
CA SER A 239 14.75 8.55 -10.07
C SER A 239 14.47 7.07 -10.35
N LEU A 240 14.81 6.63 -11.57
CA LEU A 240 14.83 5.20 -11.91
C LEU A 240 16.21 4.64 -11.60
N ALA A 241 16.27 3.76 -10.61
CA ALA A 241 17.50 3.13 -10.17
C ALA A 241 17.40 1.60 -10.18
N ALA A 242 18.57 0.98 -10.30
CA ALA A 242 18.70 -0.46 -10.12
C ALA A 242 18.29 -0.87 -8.71
N THR A 243 18.66 -0.09 -7.68
CA THR A 243 18.40 -0.30 -6.24
C THR A 243 17.90 0.98 -5.55
N TYR A 244 17.12 0.82 -4.47
CA TYR A 244 16.71 1.92 -3.61
C TYR A 244 17.01 1.59 -2.14
N GLY A 245 17.37 2.61 -1.37
CA GLY A 245 17.50 2.52 0.07
C GLY A 245 16.20 2.93 0.77
N TYR A 246 15.82 2.19 1.81
CA TYR A 246 14.67 2.50 2.65
C TYR A 246 15.18 2.82 4.05
N SER A 247 14.86 4.00 4.55
CA SER A 247 15.25 4.47 5.88
C SER A 247 14.13 5.27 6.52
N ALA A 248 14.23 5.55 7.82
CA ALA A 248 13.27 6.41 8.50
C ALA A 248 13.19 7.83 7.90
N ALA A 249 14.25 8.31 7.24
CA ALA A 249 14.30 9.64 6.66
C ALA A 249 13.56 9.77 5.31
N ASN A 250 13.38 8.66 4.57
CA ASN A 250 12.83 8.69 3.22
C ASN A 250 11.60 7.79 3.04
N SER A 251 11.10 7.19 4.11
CA SER A 251 9.97 6.25 4.08
C SER A 251 9.06 6.42 5.28
N ALA A 252 7.77 6.13 5.07
CA ALA A 252 6.75 6.10 6.11
C ALA A 252 6.46 4.65 6.53
N VAL A 253 6.24 4.41 7.83
CA VAL A 253 5.78 3.12 8.33
C VAL A 253 4.29 2.96 8.02
N LEU A 254 3.93 1.85 7.37
CA LEU A 254 2.53 1.45 7.12
C LEU A 254 1.99 0.54 8.22
N VAL A 255 2.83 -0.38 8.68
CA VAL A 255 2.51 -1.42 9.65
C VAL A 255 3.77 -1.69 10.47
N ASP A 256 3.59 -1.83 11.77
CA ASP A 256 4.62 -2.27 12.72
C ASP A 256 4.34 -3.69 13.20
N SER A 257 5.13 -4.17 14.17
CA SER A 257 4.94 -5.48 14.77
C SER A 257 5.00 -6.64 13.76
N VAL A 258 5.80 -6.50 12.70
CA VAL A 258 5.95 -7.50 11.64
C VAL A 258 6.91 -8.59 12.10
N ALA A 259 6.37 -9.80 12.28
CA ALA A 259 7.17 -10.99 12.59
C ALA A 259 7.71 -11.65 11.33
N ALA A 260 6.93 -11.67 10.25
CA ALA A 260 7.36 -12.17 8.95
C ALA A 260 6.59 -11.47 7.82
N CYS A 261 7.19 -11.44 6.65
CA CYS A 261 6.66 -10.77 5.48
C CYS A 261 7.24 -11.42 4.23
N GLN A 262 6.45 -11.49 3.17
CA GLN A 262 6.90 -11.98 1.88
C GLN A 262 6.14 -11.31 0.75
N PHE A 263 6.88 -10.77 -0.20
CA PHE A 263 6.39 -10.36 -1.50
C PHE A 263 6.87 -11.35 -2.56
N SER A 264 5.98 -11.74 -3.45
CA SER A 264 6.34 -12.47 -4.66
C SER A 264 5.56 -11.94 -5.85
N TYR A 265 6.21 -11.94 -7.01
CA TYR A 265 5.59 -11.56 -8.27
C TYR A 265 5.80 -12.67 -9.28
N ALA A 266 4.69 -13.25 -9.74
CA ALA A 266 4.67 -14.13 -10.89
C ALA A 266 4.30 -13.28 -12.12
N PRO A 267 5.24 -12.99 -13.03
CA PRO A 267 4.92 -12.26 -14.23
C PRO A 267 3.86 -13.00 -15.04
N GLY A 268 3.01 -12.22 -15.70
CA GLY A 268 1.98 -12.75 -16.59
C GLY A 268 2.59 -13.40 -17.83
N THR A 269 1.79 -14.20 -18.51
CA THR A 269 2.03 -14.65 -19.88
C THR A 269 0.99 -13.99 -20.81
N SER A 270 1.07 -14.24 -22.11
CA SER A 270 0.01 -13.83 -23.06
C SER A 270 -1.38 -14.39 -22.74
N THR A 271 -1.46 -15.42 -21.88
CA THR A 271 -2.70 -16.14 -21.52
C THR A 271 -3.06 -16.04 -20.04
N ARG A 272 -2.17 -15.48 -19.19
CA ARG A 272 -2.37 -15.36 -17.74
C ARG A 272 -1.92 -13.98 -17.27
N GLY A 273 -2.80 -13.24 -16.61
CA GLY A 273 -2.44 -11.97 -15.97
C GLY A 273 -1.31 -12.15 -14.95
N GLY A 274 -0.54 -11.08 -14.69
CA GLY A 274 0.46 -11.11 -13.63
C GLY A 274 -0.21 -11.31 -12.27
N LEU A 275 0.52 -11.89 -11.31
CA LEU A 275 0.01 -12.09 -9.95
C LEU A 275 1.06 -11.65 -8.93
N VAL A 276 0.65 -10.76 -8.03
CA VAL A 276 1.43 -10.43 -6.84
C VAL A 276 0.81 -11.12 -5.65
N SER A 277 1.65 -11.77 -4.85
CA SER A 277 1.25 -12.30 -3.54
C SER A 277 1.99 -11.54 -2.45
N ILE A 278 1.24 -11.09 -1.46
CA ILE A 278 1.72 -10.35 -0.30
C ILE A 278 1.30 -11.13 0.93
N ARG A 279 2.25 -11.65 1.70
CA ARG A 279 2.02 -12.34 2.96
C ARG A 279 2.59 -11.51 4.10
N LEU A 280 1.79 -11.25 5.13
CA LEU A 280 2.20 -10.54 6.34
C LEU A 280 1.83 -11.35 7.57
N THR A 281 2.77 -11.50 8.48
CA THR A 281 2.57 -12.06 9.82
C THR A 281 2.85 -10.96 10.84
N LEU A 282 1.85 -10.58 11.61
CA LEU A 282 1.99 -9.61 12.69
C LEU A 282 1.92 -10.31 14.05
N LYS A 283 2.76 -9.89 14.99
CA LYS A 283 2.77 -10.38 16.37
C LYS A 283 2.82 -9.23 17.37
N LYS A 284 1.88 -9.19 18.30
CA LYS A 284 1.89 -8.17 19.37
C LYS A 284 1.12 -8.68 20.59
N ASN A 285 1.68 -8.52 21.77
CA ASN A 285 1.06 -8.90 23.05
C ASN A 285 0.52 -10.33 23.06
N ASN A 286 1.32 -11.29 22.57
CA ASN A 286 0.98 -12.71 22.47
C ASN A 286 -0.13 -13.07 21.47
N GLU A 287 -0.58 -12.11 20.65
CA GLU A 287 -1.49 -12.33 19.52
C GLU A 287 -0.70 -12.46 18.21
N GLU A 288 -1.08 -13.41 17.36
CA GLU A 288 -0.50 -13.62 16.03
C GLU A 288 -1.59 -13.66 14.97
N ILE A 289 -1.40 -12.91 13.89
CA ILE A 289 -2.24 -13.00 12.70
C ILE A 289 -1.38 -13.16 11.45
N VAL A 290 -1.91 -13.91 10.49
CA VAL A 290 -1.31 -14.08 9.17
C VAL A 290 -2.34 -13.69 8.13
N LEU A 291 -1.99 -12.72 7.29
CA LEU A 291 -2.81 -12.31 6.15
C LEU A 291 -2.06 -12.59 4.84
N LEU A 292 -2.81 -13.05 3.85
CA LEU A 292 -2.36 -13.23 2.48
C LEU A 292 -3.27 -12.40 1.58
N GLN A 293 -2.68 -11.50 0.81
CA GLN A 293 -3.34 -10.76 -0.25
C GLN A 293 -2.76 -11.17 -1.59
N GLN A 294 -3.64 -11.58 -2.50
CA GLN A 294 -3.28 -11.81 -3.89
C GLN A 294 -3.92 -10.74 -4.76
N VAL A 295 -3.15 -10.21 -5.69
CA VAL A 295 -3.55 -9.10 -6.56
C VAL A 295 -3.19 -9.44 -8.00
N HIS A 296 -4.19 -9.53 -8.85
CA HIS A 296 -3.98 -9.62 -10.29
C HIS A 296 -3.45 -8.29 -10.82
N VAL A 297 -2.41 -8.37 -11.63
CA VAL A 297 -1.76 -7.24 -12.30
C VAL A 297 -2.24 -7.21 -13.74
N ASP A 298 -2.78 -6.07 -14.15
CA ASP A 298 -3.14 -5.81 -15.54
C ASP A 298 -1.89 -5.38 -16.31
N ASN A 299 -1.34 -6.31 -17.09
CA ASN A 299 -0.18 -6.09 -17.95
C ASN A 299 -0.61 -5.94 -19.42
N ALA A 300 -1.67 -5.18 -19.68
CA ALA A 300 -2.12 -4.78 -21.02
C ALA A 300 -1.67 -3.34 -21.36
N PRO A 301 -0.41 -3.15 -21.80
CA PRO A 301 0.19 -1.83 -22.04
C PRO A 301 -0.48 -1.02 -23.17
#